data_AF-A0AAW2E561-F1
#
_entry.id   AF-A0AAW2E561-F1
#
_cell.length_a   1.000
_cell.length_b   1.000
_cell.length_c   1.000
_cell.angle_alpha   90.00
_cell.angle_beta   90.00
_cell.angle_gamma   90.00
#
_symmetry.space_group_name_H-M   'P 1'
#
loop_
_entity.id
_entity.type
_entity.pdbx_description
1 polymer ?
#
loop_
_entity_poly.entity_id
_entity_poly.type
_entity_poly.pdbx_seq_one_letter_code
_entity_poly.pdbx_strand_id
1 'polypeptide(L)'
;MWHGAGSLNTSCLTPGLASSDLLKIFQLEQVYADLNKWKKTLLKIHAVLDDAEEKRETNKLVKIWLDELEDLAYDADDILDEFATEVL
;
A
#
# COMPACT_ATOMS: atom_id res chain seq x y z
N MET A 1 -46.20 5.97 41.05
CA MET A 1 -45.42 6.61 39.98
C MET A 1 -44.11 7.09 40.58
N TRP A 2 -43.00 6.45 40.24
CA TRP A 2 -41.65 6.93 40.56
C TRP A 2 -40.89 7.02 39.24
N HIS A 3 -40.65 8.24 38.76
CA HIS A 3 -39.74 8.51 37.65
C HIS A 3 -38.35 8.74 38.24
N GLY A 4 -37.45 7.80 38.01
CA GLY A 4 -36.05 7.89 38.43
C GLY A 4 -35.20 7.07 37.47
N ALA A 5 -35.07 7.54 36.23
CA ALA A 5 -34.13 6.96 35.28
C ALA A 5 -32.71 7.26 35.80
N GLY A 6 -32.04 6.24 36.33
CA GLY A 6 -30.62 6.29 36.61
C GLY A 6 -29.89 6.56 35.30
N SER A 7 -29.34 7.78 35.17
CA SER A 7 -28.45 8.13 34.06
C SER A 7 -27.21 7.23 34.17
N LEU A 8 -27.13 6.24 33.28
CA LEU A 8 -25.92 5.44 33.11
C LEU A 8 -24.83 6.40 32.64
N ASN A 9 -23.87 6.67 33.53
CA ASN A 9 -22.69 7.45 33.25
C ASN A 9 -21.83 6.69 32.21
N THR A 10 -22.06 6.96 30.92
CA THR A 10 -21.30 6.35 29.81
C THR A 10 -19.88 6.91 29.70
N SER A 11 -19.50 7.91 30.51
CA SER A 11 -18.16 8.52 30.50
C SER A 11 -17.05 7.54 30.89
N CYS A 12 -17.36 6.41 31.52
CA CYS A 12 -16.35 5.39 31.86
C CYS A 12 -16.02 4.43 30.71
N LEU A 13 -16.82 4.39 29.64
CA LEU A 13 -16.64 3.48 28.51
C LEU A 13 -15.85 4.09 27.34
N THR A 14 -15.62 5.40 27.37
CA THR A 14 -14.86 6.14 26.35
C THR A 14 -13.34 6.31 26.58
N PRO A 15 -12.72 6.07 27.77
CA PRO A 15 -11.29 6.35 27.94
C PRO A 15 -10.37 5.46 27.08
N GLY A 16 -10.86 4.30 26.63
CA GLY A 16 -10.05 3.32 25.90
C GLY A 16 -9.99 3.50 24.39
N LEU A 17 -10.91 4.27 23.78
CA LEU A 17 -11.04 4.39 22.33
C LEU A 17 -9.93 5.24 21.69
N ALA A 18 -9.27 6.09 22.48
CA ALA A 18 -8.14 6.92 22.05
C ALA A 18 -6.78 6.36 22.53
N SER A 19 -6.70 5.07 22.84
CA SER A 19 -5.42 4.44 23.17
C SER A 19 -4.49 4.47 21.95
N SER A 20 -3.21 4.77 22.20
CA SER A 20 -2.15 4.68 21.20
C SER A 20 -2.15 3.31 20.49
N ASP A 21 -2.52 2.24 21.20
CA ASP A 21 -2.54 0.89 20.63
C ASP A 21 -3.68 0.67 19.63
N LEU A 22 -4.85 1.28 19.84
CA LEU A 22 -5.94 1.24 18.85
C LEU A 22 -5.60 2.06 17.61
N LEU A 23 -4.94 3.22 17.79
CA LEU A 23 -4.46 4.02 16.65
C LEU A 23 -3.43 3.25 15.82
N LYS A 24 -2.51 2.52 16.46
CA LYS A 24 -1.55 1.64 15.76
C LYS A 24 -2.26 0.53 14.99
N ILE A 25 -3.28 -0.11 15.58
CA ILE A 25 -4.07 -1.14 14.88
C ILE A 25 -4.74 -0.56 13.64
N PHE A 26 -5.38 0.61 13.76
CA PHE A 26 -6.01 1.27 12.61
C PHE A 26 -5.00 1.67 11.53
N GLN A 27 -3.81 2.13 11.92
CA GLN A 27 -2.73 2.41 10.97
C GLN A 27 -2.25 1.12 10.26
N LEU A 28 -2.10 0.02 10.99
CA LEU A 28 -1.72 -1.27 10.42
C LEU A 28 -2.77 -1.80 9.43
N GLU A 29 -4.06 -1.65 9.74
CA GLU A 29 -5.15 -2.02 8.83
C GLU A 29 -5.11 -1.21 7.53
N GLN A 30 -4.81 0.10 7.62
CA GLN A 30 -4.63 0.94 6.43
C GLN A 30 -3.42 0.51 5.61
N VAL A 31 -2.26 0.29 6.26
CA VAL A 31 -1.06 -0.20 5.59
C VAL A 31 -1.33 -1.53 4.88
N TYR A 32 -2.05 -2.45 5.52
CA TYR A 32 -2.42 -3.72 4.89
C TYR A 32 -3.34 -3.55 3.68
N ALA A 33 -4.30 -2.62 3.76
CA ALA A 33 -5.17 -2.29 2.62
C ALA A 33 -4.37 -1.72 1.44
N ASP A 34 -3.42 -0.83 1.72
CA ASP A 34 -2.53 -0.25 0.71
C ASP A 34 -1.60 -1.30 0.09
N LEU A 35 -0.99 -2.17 0.90
CA LEU A 35 -0.19 -3.29 0.41
C LEU A 35 -1.00 -4.21 -0.51
N ASN A 36 -2.24 -4.52 -0.15
CA ASN A 36 -3.11 -5.35 -1.00
C ASN A 36 -3.51 -4.62 -2.30
N LYS A 37 -3.71 -3.30 -2.26
CA LYS A 37 -3.93 -2.48 -3.46
C LYS A 37 -2.70 -2.50 -4.35
N TRP A 38 -1.51 -2.29 -3.79
CA TRP A 38 -0.24 -2.31 -4.53
C TRP A 38 0.03 -3.67 -5.15
N LYS A 39 -0.20 -4.77 -4.40
CA LYS A 39 -0.14 -6.14 -4.94
C LYS A 39 -1.00 -6.32 -6.18
N LYS A 40 -2.26 -5.86 -6.15
CA LYS A 40 -3.16 -5.95 -7.32
C LYS A 40 -2.67 -5.11 -8.50
N THR A 41 -2.12 -3.93 -8.24
CA THR A 41 -1.53 -3.07 -9.27
C THR A 41 -0.31 -3.74 -9.91
N LEU A 42 0.60 -4.28 -9.10
CA LEU A 42 1.80 -4.98 -9.57
C LEU A 42 1.44 -6.20 -10.42
N LEU A 43 0.42 -6.98 -10.04
CA LEU A 43 -0.06 -8.09 -10.86
C LEU A 43 -0.60 -7.64 -12.23
N LYS A 44 -1.25 -6.48 -12.30
CA LYS A 44 -1.72 -5.92 -13.59
C LYS A 44 -0.55 -5.45 -14.45
N ILE A 45 0.43 -4.80 -13.83
CA ILE A 45 1.66 -4.37 -14.51
C ILE A 45 2.36 -5.61 -15.09
N HIS A 46 2.54 -6.66 -14.27
CA HIS A 46 3.13 -7.92 -14.72
C HIS A 46 2.41 -8.50 -15.94
N ALA A 47 1.08 -8.56 -15.93
CA ALA A 47 0.33 -9.06 -17.08
C ALA A 47 0.53 -8.21 -18.35
N VAL A 48 0.63 -6.89 -18.22
CA VAL A 48 0.94 -6.01 -19.36
C VAL A 48 2.36 -6.21 -19.85
N LEU A 49 3.32 -6.44 -18.94
CA LEU A 49 4.70 -6.71 -19.28
C LEU A 49 4.86 -8.06 -19.98
N ASP A 50 4.19 -9.11 -19.51
CA ASP A 50 4.17 -10.41 -20.19
C ASP A 50 3.69 -10.28 -21.63
N ASP A 51 2.54 -9.61 -21.83
CA ASP A 51 1.97 -9.34 -23.14
C ASP A 51 2.89 -8.48 -24.04
N ALA A 52 3.68 -7.59 -23.43
CA ALA A 52 4.61 -6.71 -24.13
C ALA A 52 5.88 -7.48 -24.53
N GLU A 53 6.43 -8.31 -23.64
CA GLU A 53 7.64 -9.09 -23.88
C GLU A 53 7.45 -10.06 -25.06
N GLU A 54 6.27 -10.71 -25.17
CA GLU A 54 5.91 -11.53 -26.34
C GLU A 54 6.01 -10.75 -27.67
N LYS A 55 5.81 -9.43 -27.62
CA LYS A 55 5.82 -8.54 -28.79
C LYS A 55 7.15 -7.81 -28.98
N ARG A 56 8.12 -7.93 -28.06
CA ARG A 56 9.38 -7.16 -28.05
C ARG A 56 10.17 -7.30 -29.35
N GLU A 57 10.27 -8.51 -29.89
CA GLU A 57 11.06 -8.75 -31.10
C GLU A 57 10.36 -8.34 -32.40
N THR A 58 9.04 -8.25 -32.40
CA THR A 58 8.24 -8.01 -33.62
C THR A 58 7.69 -6.60 -33.72
N ASN A 59 7.51 -5.91 -32.59
CA ASN A 59 6.99 -4.56 -32.52
C ASN A 59 8.06 -3.60 -31.99
N LYS A 60 8.62 -2.80 -32.89
CA LYS A 60 9.67 -1.81 -32.58
C LYS A 60 9.26 -0.80 -31.50
N LEU A 61 7.98 -0.40 -31.46
CA LEU A 61 7.51 0.55 -30.44
C LEU A 61 7.45 -0.11 -29.05
N VAL A 62 7.02 -1.37 -28.99
CA VAL A 62 7.02 -2.13 -27.74
C VAL A 62 8.45 -2.37 -27.27
N LYS A 63 9.38 -2.66 -28.19
CA LYS A 63 10.81 -2.77 -27.86
C LYS A 63 11.36 -1.52 -27.21
N ILE A 64 11.19 -0.36 -27.86
CA ILE A 64 11.67 0.93 -27.33
C ILE A 64 11.05 1.20 -25.96
N TRP A 65 9.75 0.99 -25.81
CA TRP A 65 9.07 1.22 -24.55
C TRP A 65 9.56 0.29 -23.42
N LEU A 66 9.84 -0.99 -23.72
CA LEU A 66 10.39 -1.93 -22.73
C LEU A 66 11.83 -1.59 -22.36
N ASP A 67 12.66 -1.17 -23.33
CA ASP A 67 14.03 -0.76 -23.07
C ASP A 67 14.06 0.50 -22.17
N GLU A 68 13.21 1.50 -22.44
CA GLU A 68 13.06 2.70 -21.58
C GLU A 68 12.52 2.37 -20.18
N LEU A 69 11.62 1.38 -20.09
CA LEU A 69 11.07 0.95 -18.80
C LEU A 69 12.11 0.19 -17.97
N GLU A 70 12.97 -0.61 -18.62
CA GLU A 70 14.08 -1.30 -17.97
C GLU A 70 15.06 -0.29 -17.35
N ASP A 71 15.43 0.77 -18.09
CA ASP A 71 16.26 1.86 -17.58
C ASP A 71 15.62 2.53 -16.35
N LEU A 72 14.32 2.87 -16.42
CA LEU A 72 13.61 3.49 -15.31
C LEU A 72 13.51 2.57 -14.07
N ALA A 73 13.45 1.25 -14.27
CA ALA A 73 13.40 0.29 -13.17
C ALA A 73 14.72 0.27 -12.39
N TYR A 74 15.87 0.38 -13.08
CA TYR A 74 17.17 0.52 -12.43
C TYR A 74 17.29 1.82 -11.64
N ASP A 75 16.85 2.95 -12.21
CA ASP A 75 16.82 4.24 -11.48
C ASP A 75 16.00 4.15 -10.19
N ALA A 76 14.88 3.41 -10.22
CA ALA A 76 14.01 3.23 -9.06
C ALA A 76 14.63 2.29 -8.01
N ASP A 77 15.30 1.22 -8.43
CA ASP A 77 16.00 0.27 -7.54
C ASP A 77 17.12 0.98 -6.77
N ASP A 78 17.91 1.81 -7.45
CA ASP A 78 18.98 2.61 -6.84
C ASP A 78 18.45 3.55 -5.74
N ILE A 79 17.32 4.21 -5.99
CA ILE A 79 16.67 5.08 -5.00
C ILE A 79 16.17 4.26 -3.80
N LEU A 80 15.58 3.09 -4.03
CA LEU A 80 15.07 2.23 -2.96
C LEU A 80 16.20 1.66 -2.11
N ASP A 81 17.33 1.30 -2.72
CA ASP A 81 18.52 0.86 -2.02
C ASP A 81 19.10 1.95 -1.14
N GLU A 82 19.14 3.21 -1.61
CA GLU A 82 19.56 4.37 -0.81
C GLU A 82 18.72 4.48 0.49
N PHE A 83 17.39 4.40 0.37
CA PHE A 83 16.50 4.40 1.54
C PHE A 83 16.70 3.18 2.46
N ALA A 84 16.99 2.00 1.90
CA ALA A 84 17.23 0.80 2.70
C ALA A 84 18.50 0.92 3.54
N THR A 85 19.53 1.62 3.04
CA THR A 85 20.76 1.92 3.79
C THR A 85 20.58 2.97 4.88
N GLU A 86 19.65 3.92 4.75
CA GLU A 86 19.38 4.93 5.79
C GLU A 86 18.57 4.40 7.00
N VAL A 87 18.01 3.19 6.89
CA VAL A 87 17.18 2.56 7.94
C VAL A 87 18.01 1.68 8.90
N LEU A 88 19.31 1.48 8.65
CA LEU A 88 20.26 0.75 9.52
C LEU A 88 21.06 1.70 10.43
#